data_AF-A0AAD3AXJ4-F1
#
_entry.id   AF-A0AAD3AXJ4-F1
#
_cell.length_a   1.000
_cell.length_b   1.000
_cell.length_c   1.000
_cell.angle_alpha   90.00
_cell.angle_beta   90.00
_cell.angle_gamma   90.00
#
_symmetry.space_group_name_H-M   'P 1'
#
loop_
_entity.id
_entity.type
_entity.pdbx_description
1 polymer ?
#
loop_
_entity_poly.entity_id
_entity_poly.type
_entity_poly.pdbx_seq_one_letter_code
_entity_poly.pdbx_strand_id
1 'polypeptide(L)'
;MGRSDKKALKSNLEKLLLHLLKWKYQPSKRSHSWQYSITEQCLRLLDVFEDSPSLKVYFEEVFDKCYQNACLLAARETGLDKKTFPDVCPFAKTDILDPEYLPD
;
A
#
# COMPACT_ATOMS: atom_id res chain seq x y z
N MET A 1 10.93 -9.81 -18.53
CA MET A 1 10.01 -8.97 -17.72
C MET A 1 10.75 -8.31 -16.54
N GLY A 2 11.60 -7.29 -16.77
CA GLY A 2 12.57 -6.87 -15.73
C GLY A 2 12.27 -5.56 -15.00
N ARG A 3 11.92 -4.51 -15.74
CA ARG A 3 11.92 -3.12 -15.23
C ARG A 3 10.54 -2.52 -15.15
N SER A 4 9.64 -2.89 -16.06
CA SER A 4 8.25 -2.43 -16.05
C SER A 4 7.47 -3.05 -14.90
N ASP A 5 7.66 -4.35 -14.64
CA ASP A 5 6.96 -5.08 -13.59
C ASP A 5 7.38 -4.60 -12.19
N LYS A 6 8.70 -4.38 -12.01
CA LYS A 6 9.25 -3.75 -10.79
C LYS A 6 8.69 -2.33 -10.55
N LYS A 7 8.48 -1.55 -11.60
CA LYS A 7 7.86 -0.22 -11.49
C LYS A 7 6.37 -0.31 -11.17
N ALA A 8 5.65 -1.23 -11.81
CA ALA A 8 4.23 -1.47 -11.57
C ALA A 8 3.99 -1.92 -10.13
N LEU A 9 4.75 -2.90 -9.66
CA LEU A 9 4.73 -3.37 -8.27
C LEU A 9 4.94 -2.22 -7.28
N LYS A 10 5.97 -1.39 -7.50
CA LYS A 10 6.26 -0.24 -6.62
C LYS A 10 5.10 0.74 -6.58
N SER A 11 4.55 1.09 -7.75
CA SER A 11 3.41 2.01 -7.89
C SER A 11 2.15 1.47 -7.20
N ASN A 12 1.83 0.18 -7.40
CA ASN A 12 0.69 -0.46 -6.77
C ASN A 12 0.85 -0.53 -5.25
N LEU A 13 2.05 -0.87 -4.77
CA LEU A 13 2.37 -0.89 -3.34
C LEU A 13 2.25 0.49 -2.69
N GLU A 14 2.79 1.54 -3.32
CA GLU A 14 2.67 2.91 -2.83
C GLU A 14 1.20 3.35 -2.71
N LYS A 15 0.37 3.01 -3.71
CA LYS A 15 -1.07 3.30 -3.68
C LYS A 15 -1.80 2.52 -2.60
N LEU A 16 -1.53 1.22 -2.48
CA LEU A 16 -2.14 0.37 -1.45
C LEU A 16 -1.84 0.93 -0.05
N LEU A 17 -0.57 1.21 0.24
CA LEU A 17 -0.15 1.76 1.54
C LEU A 17 -0.77 3.15 1.79
N LEU A 18 -0.87 4.00 0.76
CA LEU A 18 -1.56 5.28 0.84
C LEU A 18 -3.02 5.10 1.27
N HIS A 19 -3.76 4.18 0.63
CA HIS A 19 -5.16 3.94 0.97
C HIS A 19 -5.32 3.32 2.36
N LEU A 20 -4.43 2.42 2.78
CA LEU A 20 -4.42 1.84 4.13
C LEU A 20 -4.15 2.92 5.20
N LEU A 21 -3.23 3.85 4.96
CA LEU A 21 -2.98 4.98 5.84
C LEU A 21 -4.20 5.90 5.95
N LYS A 22 -4.84 6.22 4.82
CA LYS A 22 -6.09 6.99 4.82
C LYS A 22 -7.19 6.29 5.60
N TRP A 23 -7.33 4.99 5.43
CA TRP A 23 -8.31 4.19 6.14
C TRP A 23 -8.09 4.22 7.66
N LYS A 24 -6.84 4.03 8.10
CA LYS A 24 -6.48 4.04 9.52
C LYS A 24 -6.62 5.42 10.17
N TYR A 25 -6.13 6.47 9.52
CA TYR A 25 -6.01 7.81 10.11
C TYR A 25 -7.15 8.78 9.79
N GLN A 26 -8.07 8.41 8.90
CA GLN A 26 -9.30 9.18 8.63
C GLN A 26 -10.56 8.29 8.75
N PRO A 27 -10.86 7.73 9.94
CA PRO A 27 -12.00 6.82 10.12
C PRO A 27 -13.34 7.45 9.73
N SER A 28 -13.51 8.76 9.91
CA SER A 28 -14.70 9.50 9.52
C SER A 28 -14.91 9.66 8.01
N LYS A 29 -13.89 9.37 7.19
CA LYS A 29 -13.93 9.44 5.72
C LYS A 29 -13.90 8.07 5.04
N ARG A 30 -13.95 6.98 5.82
CA ARG A 30 -14.04 5.62 5.29
C ARG A 30 -15.26 5.50 4.38
N SER A 31 -15.07 4.91 3.21
CA SER A 31 -16.12 4.74 2.20
C SER A 31 -15.92 3.43 1.45
N HIS A 32 -17.00 2.91 0.86
CA HIS A 32 -16.92 1.74 -0.01
C HIS A 32 -15.97 1.95 -1.19
N SER A 33 -15.83 3.19 -1.69
CA SER A 33 -14.87 3.51 -2.75
C SER A 33 -13.43 3.34 -2.27
N TRP A 34 -13.09 3.72 -1.04
CA TRP A 34 -11.75 3.51 -0.48
C TRP A 34 -11.47 2.03 -0.23
N GLN A 35 -12.44 1.30 0.31
CA GLN A 35 -12.34 -0.15 0.47
C GLN A 35 -12.11 -0.84 -0.89
N TYR A 36 -12.89 -0.47 -1.90
CA TYR A 36 -12.71 -0.97 -3.27
C TYR A 36 -11.29 -0.70 -3.79
N SER A 37 -10.76 0.51 -3.61
CA SER A 37 -9.39 0.82 -4.03
C SER A 37 -8.34 -0.02 -3.30
N ILE A 38 -8.52 -0.30 -2.00
CA ILE A 38 -7.61 -1.17 -1.23
C ILE A 38 -7.64 -2.59 -1.83
N THR A 39 -8.83 -3.17 -1.98
CA THR A 39 -9.01 -4.51 -2.56
C THR A 39 -8.44 -4.59 -3.98
N GLU A 40 -8.71 -3.58 -4.82
CA GLU A 40 -8.19 -3.53 -6.20
C GLU A 40 -6.65 -3.50 -6.25
N GLN A 41 -6.00 -2.66 -5.44
CA GLN A 41 -4.53 -2.60 -5.42
C GLN A 41 -3.92 -3.89 -4.85
N CYS A 42 -4.56 -4.51 -3.86
CA CYS A 42 -4.15 -5.80 -3.32
C CYS A 42 -4.21 -6.91 -4.38
N LEU A 43 -5.34 -7.05 -5.08
CA LEU A 43 -5.50 -8.04 -6.16
C LEU A 43 -4.47 -7.83 -7.28
N ARG A 44 -4.16 -6.58 -7.64
CA ARG A 44 -3.08 -6.30 -8.62
C ARG A 44 -1.70 -6.74 -8.13
N LEU A 45 -1.39 -6.62 -6.84
CA LEU A 45 -0.13 -7.12 -6.32
C LEU A 45 -0.08 -8.65 -6.34
N LEU A 46 -1.18 -9.31 -5.98
CA LEU A 46 -1.29 -10.77 -6.04
C LEU A 46 -1.11 -11.29 -7.47
N ASP A 47 -1.75 -10.66 -8.45
CA ASP A 47 -1.60 -10.99 -9.88
C ASP A 47 -0.13 -10.86 -10.35
N VAL A 48 0.55 -9.78 -9.95
CA VAL A 48 1.99 -9.59 -10.23
C VAL A 48 2.85 -10.69 -9.59
N PHE A 49 2.49 -11.17 -8.40
CA PHE A 49 3.20 -12.25 -7.74
C PHE A 49 2.89 -13.63 -8.31
N GLU A 50 1.71 -13.82 -8.88
CA GLU A 50 1.33 -15.05 -9.58
C GLU A 50 2.12 -15.17 -10.90
N ASP A 51 2.17 -14.10 -11.68
CA ASP A 51 2.95 -14.05 -12.93
C ASP A 51 4.46 -14.16 -12.66
N SER A 52 4.94 -13.49 -11.61
CA SER A 52 6.36 -13.38 -11.31
C SER A 52 6.66 -13.55 -9.81
N PRO A 53 6.73 -14.80 -9.29
CA PRO A 53 7.00 -15.06 -7.87
C PRO A 53 8.32 -14.50 -7.36
N SER A 54 9.32 -14.36 -8.25
CA SER A 54 10.61 -13.74 -7.94
C SER A 54 10.51 -12.27 -7.51
N LEU A 55 9.42 -11.58 -7.86
CA LEU A 55 9.16 -10.20 -7.44
C LEU A 55 8.76 -10.09 -5.97
N LYS A 56 8.45 -11.19 -5.27
CA LYS A 56 8.23 -11.17 -3.82
C LYS A 56 9.47 -10.69 -3.06
N VAL A 57 10.66 -11.11 -3.49
CA VAL A 57 11.93 -10.63 -2.91
C VAL A 57 12.06 -9.12 -3.11
N TYR A 58 11.80 -8.65 -4.33
CA TYR A 58 11.86 -7.23 -4.65
C TYR A 58 10.82 -6.42 -3.87
N PHE A 59 9.61 -6.95 -3.67
CA PHE A 59 8.59 -6.34 -2.81
C PHE A 59 9.12 -6.11 -1.40
N GLU A 60 9.79 -7.10 -0.81
CA GLU A 60 10.36 -6.95 0.52
C GLU A 60 11.48 -5.91 0.57
N GLU A 61 12.34 -5.86 -0.44
CA GLU A 61 13.44 -4.89 -0.56
C GLU A 61 12.92 -3.45 -0.66
N VAL A 62 11.82 -3.21 -1.37
CA VAL A 62 11.29 -1.86 -1.61
C VAL A 62 10.19 -1.44 -0.64
N PHE A 63 9.72 -2.33 0.23
CA PHE A 63 8.57 -2.10 1.09
C PHE A 63 8.69 -0.82 1.92
N ASP A 64 9.78 -0.69 2.67
CA ASP A 64 10.02 0.44 3.57
C ASP A 64 10.06 1.78 2.80
N LYS A 65 10.76 1.79 1.66
CA LYS A 65 10.81 2.94 0.77
C LYS A 65 9.43 3.32 0.22
N CYS A 66 8.61 2.32 -0.16
CA CYS A 66 7.26 2.56 -0.63
C CYS A 66 6.36 3.10 0.49
N TYR A 67 6.53 2.60 1.70
CA TYR A 67 5.81 3.08 2.88
C TYR A 67 6.13 4.55 3.19
N GLN A 68 7.40 4.93 3.19
CA GLN A 68 7.80 6.32 3.41
C GLN A 68 7.24 7.27 2.35
N ASN A 69 7.21 6.82 1.08
CA ASN A 69 6.58 7.56 0.00
C ASN A 69 5.06 7.65 0.19
N ALA A 70 4.40 6.56 0.57
CA ALA A 70 2.99 6.53 0.86
C ALA A 70 2.61 7.47 2.03
N CYS A 71 3.43 7.58 3.07
CA CYS A 71 3.23 8.55 4.15
C CYS A 71 3.27 9.99 3.65
N LEU A 72 4.22 10.32 2.75
CA LEU A 72 4.30 11.65 2.15
C LEU A 72 3.08 11.95 1.27
N LEU A 73 2.64 10.98 0.47
CA LEU A 73 1.44 11.10 -0.35
C LEU A 73 0.18 11.23 0.52
N ALA A 74 0.08 10.46 1.59
CA ALA A 74 -1.02 10.48 2.54
C ALA A 74 -1.10 11.84 3.22
N ALA A 75 0.02 12.38 3.71
CA ALA A 75 0.05 13.72 4.30
C ALA A 75 -0.50 14.78 3.33
N ARG A 76 -0.06 14.74 2.07
CA ARG A 76 -0.49 15.67 1.02
C ARG A 76 -1.97 15.53 0.66
N GLU A 77 -2.48 14.30 0.57
CA GLU A 77 -3.85 14.03 0.14
C GLU A 77 -4.87 14.23 1.27
N THR A 78 -4.49 13.90 2.50
CA THR A 78 -5.38 13.96 3.68
C THR A 78 -5.35 15.32 4.38
N GLY A 79 -4.29 16.11 4.16
CA GLY A 79 -4.01 17.33 4.90
C GLY A 79 -3.47 17.09 6.33
N LEU A 80 -3.20 15.83 6.70
CA LEU A 80 -2.59 15.49 7.98
C LEU A 80 -1.07 15.75 7.96
N ASP A 81 -0.50 16.09 9.11
CA ASP A 81 0.95 16.22 9.23
C ASP A 81 1.64 14.86 9.02
N LYS A 82 2.80 14.84 8.36
CA LYS A 82 3.56 13.60 8.13
C LYS A 82 3.84 12.87 9.46
N LYS A 83 4.03 13.60 10.56
CA LYS A 83 4.26 13.07 11.92
C LYS A 83 3.08 12.25 12.47
N THR A 84 1.90 12.37 11.88
CA THR A 84 0.73 11.53 12.22
C THR A 84 0.97 10.06 11.85
N PHE A 85 1.79 9.83 10.82
CA PHE A 85 2.14 8.50 10.35
C PHE A 85 3.45 8.06 11.02
N PRO A 86 3.50 6.83 11.57
CA PRO A 86 4.70 6.32 12.22
C PRO A 86 5.81 6.11 11.20
N ASP A 87 7.07 6.20 11.65
CA ASP A 87 8.24 6.01 10.77
C ASP A 87 8.37 4.55 10.30
N VAL A 88 7.93 3.61 11.14
CA VAL A 88 7.83 2.19 10.79
C VAL A 88 6.41 1.86 10.38
N CYS A 89 6.25 1.10 9.30
CA CYS A 89 4.95 0.67 8.81
C CYS A 89 4.18 -0.10 9.90
N PRO A 90 2.95 0.32 10.23
CA PRO A 90 2.15 -0.33 11.27
C PRO A 90 1.38 -1.55 10.75
N PHE A 91 1.53 -1.91 9.46
CA PHE A 91 0.82 -2.99 8.81
C PHE A 91 1.78 -4.15 8.55
N ALA A 92 1.38 -5.38 8.84
CA ALA A 92 2.18 -6.54 8.48
C ALA A 92 2.18 -6.71 6.95
N LYS A 93 3.33 -7.11 6.39
CA LYS A 93 3.45 -7.34 4.95
C LYS A 93 2.49 -8.42 4.44
N THR A 94 2.18 -9.41 5.29
CA THR A 94 1.22 -10.49 4.99
C THR A 94 -0.21 -9.97 4.95
N ASP A 95 -0.57 -9.11 5.88
CA ASP A 95 -1.95 -8.61 6.02
C ASP A 95 -2.32 -7.72 4.85
N ILE A 96 -1.39 -6.88 4.37
CA ILE A 96 -1.68 -6.02 3.21
C ILE A 96 -1.87 -6.80 1.90
N LEU A 97 -1.50 -8.09 1.87
CA LEU A 97 -1.71 -8.98 0.73
C LEU A 97 -3.04 -9.75 0.83
N ASP A 98 -3.80 -9.53 1.90
CA ASP A 98 -5.15 -10.03 2.05
C ASP A 98 -6.15 -8.99 1.50
N PRO A 99 -7.00 -9.35 0.50
CA PRO A 99 -7.91 -8.40 -0.14
C PRO A 99 -9.07 -7.93 0.75
N GLU A 100 -9.30 -8.61 1.87
CA GLU A 100 -10.33 -8.29 2.87
C GLU A 100 -9.75 -7.51 4.06
N TYR A 101 -8.43 -7.37 4.15
CA TYR A 101 -7.76 -6.68 5.23
C TYR A 101 -8.04 -5.18 5.22
N LEU A 102 -8.49 -4.69 6.37
CA LEU A 102 -8.70 -3.28 6.65
C LEU A 102 -8.18 -2.98 8.06
N PRO A 103 -7.29 -1.98 8.24
CA PRO A 103 -6.74 -1.68 9.55
C PRO A 103 -7.80 -1.04 10.45
N ASP A 104 -7.81 -1.41 11.73
CA ASP A 104 -8.71 -0.85 12.76
C ASP A 104 -8.41 0.63 13.02
#